data_AF-A0A914YI58-F1
#
_entry.id   AF-A0A914YI58-F1
#
_cell.length_a   1.000
_cell.length_b   1.000
_cell.length_c   1.000
_cell.angle_alpha   90.00
_cell.angle_beta   90.00
_cell.angle_gamma   90.00
#
_symmetry.space_group_name_H-M   'P 1'
#
loop_
_entity.id
_entity.type
_entity.pdbx_description
1 polymer ?
#
loop_
_entity_poly.entity_id
_entity_poly.type
_entity_poly.pdbx_seq_one_letter_code
_entity_poly.pdbx_strand_id
1 'polypeptide(L)' 'MAFSSDGKFLAVYASKESKITLWQTHQTFLGMGQSQMKLIKAMTAPTEFGAASQHARLVWIGAKMLKLLLSNGSESIIQI' A
#
# COMPACT_ATOMS: atom_id res chain seq x y z
N MET A 1 -3.06 -2.98 5.72
CA MET A 1 -2.74 -1.58 5.33
C MET A 1 -1.46 -1.14 6.02
N ALA A 2 -0.68 -0.25 5.42
CA ALA A 2 0.57 0.25 6.00
C ALA A 2 0.86 1.68 5.57
N PHE A 3 1.23 2.54 6.51
CA PHE A 3 1.76 3.88 6.23
C PHE A 3 3.27 3.83 6.01
N SER A 4 3.74 4.64 5.07
CA SER A 4 5.16 4.97 4.92
C SER A 4 5.68 5.64 6.18
N SER A 5 6.97 5.49 6.47
CA SER A 5 7.59 6.05 7.69
C SER A 5 7.48 7.58 7.78
N ASP A 6 7.34 8.27 6.65
CA ASP A 6 7.15 9.73 6.58
C ASP A 6 5.67 10.16 6.54
N GLY A 7 4.73 9.20 6.58
CA GLY A 7 3.29 9.45 6.61
C GLY A 7 2.69 9.99 5.30
N LYS A 8 3.48 10.14 4.24
CA LYS A 8 3.02 10.72 2.96
C LYS A 8 2.26 9.73 2.10
N PHE A 9 2.56 8.45 2.25
CA PHE A 9 1.97 7.37 1.48
C PHE A 9 1.28 6.35 2.39
N LEU A 10 0.13 5.87 1.95
CA LEU A 10 -0.62 4.77 2.55
C LEU A 10 -0.84 3.69 1.50
N ALA A 11 -0.40 2.48 1.80
CA ALA A 11 -0.68 1.31 0.98
C ALA A 11 -1.78 0.47 1.62
N VAL A 12 -2.77 0.08 0.81
CA VAL A 12 -3.91 -0.73 1.23
C VAL A 12 -3.96 -1.96 0.33
N TYR A 13 -3.98 -3.13 0.96
CA TYR A 13 -4.17 -4.40 0.28
C TYR A 13 -5.59 -4.89 0.55
N ALA A 14 -6.35 -5.08 -0.53
CA ALA A 14 -7.68 -5.66 -0.53
C ALA A 14 -7.57 -7.14 -0.94
N SER A 15 -7.53 -8.04 0.05
CA SER A 15 -7.39 -9.48 -0.19
C SER A 15 -8.54 -10.06 -1.04
N LYS A 16 -9.78 -9.62 -0.81
CA LYS A 16 -10.96 -10.10 -1.57
C LYS A 16 -10.88 -9.77 -3.06
N GLU A 17 -10.31 -8.63 -3.41
CA GLU A 17 -10.18 -8.15 -4.78
C GLU A 17 -8.79 -8.45 -5.36
N SER A 18 -7.90 -9.06 -4.57
CA SER A 18 -6.48 -9.24 -4.90
C SER A 18 -5.87 -7.96 -5.47
N LYS A 19 -6.14 -6.81 -4.82
CA LYS A 19 -5.79 -5.49 -5.32
C LYS A 19 -5.00 -4.69 -4.30
N ILE A 20 -4.00 -3.96 -4.76
CA ILE A 20 -3.20 -3.05 -3.97
C ILE A 20 -3.50 -1.64 -4.44
N THR A 21 -3.91 -0.79 -3.52
CA THR A 21 -4.14 0.62 -3.77
C THR A 21 -3.16 1.45 -2.96
N LEU A 22 -2.59 2.46 -3.62
CA LEU A 22 -1.69 3.40 -3.01
C LEU A 22 -2.30 4.77 -2.99
N TRP A 23 -2.28 5.35 -1.80
CA TRP A 23 -2.85 6.63 -1.48
C TRP A 23 -1.75 7.58 -1.03
N GLN A 24 -1.83 8.83 -1.46
CA GLN A 24 -0.92 9.90 -1.06
C GLN A 24 -1.68 10.93 -0.23
N THR A 25 -1.12 11.25 0.92
CA THR A 25 -1.60 12.32 1.80
C THR A 25 -1.05 13.64 1.28
N HIS A 26 -1.93 14.55 0.86
CA HIS A 26 -1.57 15.93 0.58
C HIS A 26 -1.92 16.79 1.79
N GLN A 27 -0.89 17.27 2.47
CA GLN A 27 -1.06 18.32 3.45
C GLN A 27 -1.23 19.65 2.72
N THR A 28 -2.27 20.39 3.10
CA THR A 28 -2.50 21.75 2.63
C THR A 28 -1.40 22.67 3.17
N PHE A 29 -0.78 23.42 2.26
CA PHE A 29 0.20 24.44 2.61
C PHE A 29 -0.47 25.44 3.57
N LEU A 30 0.16 25.70 4.73
CA LEU A 30 -0.29 26.60 5.80
C LEU A 30 -1.37 26.07 6.77
N GLY A 31 -1.74 24.79 6.74
CA GLY A 31 -2.69 24.22 7.72
C GLY A 31 -4.13 24.75 7.60
N MET A 32 -4.39 25.59 6.60
CA MET A 32 -5.72 26.10 6.25
C MET A 32 -6.32 25.18 5.19
N GLY A 33 -6.93 24.08 5.64
CA GLY A 33 -7.69 23.19 4.76
C GLY A 33 -7.70 21.74 5.23
N GLN A 34 -8.69 20.98 4.76
CA GLN A 34 -8.80 19.55 5.03
C GLN A 34 -7.64 18.80 4.34
N SER A 35 -6.89 18.02 5.11
CA SER A 35 -5.89 17.09 4.57
C SER A 35 -6.60 16.10 3.66
N GLN A 36 -6.21 16.05 2.38
CA GLN A 36 -6.82 15.15 1.41
C GLN A 36 -5.94 13.92 1.18
N MET A 37 -6.59 12.78 1.00
CA MET A 37 -5.93 11.54 0.62
C MET A 37 -6.36 11.17 -0.80
N LYS A 38 -5.41 11.12 -1.73
CA LYS A 38 -5.68 10.85 -3.15
C LYS A 38 -5.13 9.49 -3.54
N LEU A 39 -5.93 8.69 -4.24
CA LEU A 39 -5.46 7.47 -4.88
C LEU A 39 -4.47 7.84 -6.00
N ILE A 40 -3.24 7.35 -5.90
CA ILE A 40 -2.18 7.63 -6.88
C ILE A 40 -1.83 6.39 -7.72
N LYS A 41 -2.06 5.19 -7.21
CA LYS A 41 -1.80 3.95 -7.93
C LYS A 41 -2.76 2.87 -7.49
N ALA A 42 -3.24 2.08 -8.44
CA ALA A 42 -4.00 0.88 -8.17
C ALA A 42 -3.44 -0.22 -9.06
N MET A 43 -3.12 -1.36 -8.48
CA MET A 43 -2.56 -2.49 -9.19
C MET A 43 -3.15 -3.79 -8.67
N THR A 44 -3.25 -4.78 -9.53
CA THR A 44 -3.57 -6.14 -9.13
C THR A 44 -2.37 -6.70 -8.36
N ALA A 45 -2.61 -7.34 -7.23
CA ALA A 45 -1.59 -8.11 -6.56
C ALA A 45 -1.17 -9.27 -7.49
N PRO A 46 0.10 -9.71 -7.44
CA PRO A 46 0.56 -10.77 -8.32
C PRO A 46 -0.27 -12.05 -8.14
N THR A 47 -0.38 -12.91 -9.15
CA THR A 47 -1.28 -14.07 -9.17
C THR A 47 -1.01 -15.08 -8.04
N GLU A 48 0.23 -15.16 -7.56
CA GLU A 48 0.64 -15.97 -6.39
C GLU A 48 -0.03 -15.52 -5.07
N PHE A 49 -0.72 -14.37 -5.11
CA PHE A 49 -1.35 -13.67 -3.99
C PHE A 49 -2.88 -13.72 -4.07
N GLY A 50 -3.46 -14.68 -4.81
CA GLY A 50 -4.90 -14.96 -4.84
C GLY A 50 -5.47 -15.37 -3.47
N ALA A 51 -6.73 -15.84 -3.40
CA ALA A 51 -7.57 -16.04 -2.19
C ALA A 51 -6.91 -16.63 -0.91
N ALA A 52 -5.74 -17.26 -1.00
CA ALA A 52 -4.87 -17.66 0.11
C ALA A 52 -4.20 -16.49 0.86
N SER A 53 -4.31 -15.27 0.36
CA SER A 53 -3.65 -14.05 0.85
C SER A 53 -4.39 -13.31 1.97
N GLN A 54 -5.35 -13.95 2.63
CA GLN A 54 -6.09 -13.35 3.74
C GLN A 54 -5.17 -12.81 4.86
N HIS A 55 -3.96 -13.34 4.96
CA HIS A 55 -2.96 -12.97 5.95
C HIS A 55 -1.76 -12.19 5.34
N ALA A 56 -1.97 -11.48 4.23
CA ALA A 56 -0.90 -10.68 3.64
C ALA A 56 -0.63 -9.40 4.44
N ARG A 57 0.66 -9.10 4.68
CA ARG A 57 1.14 -7.92 5.36
C ARG A 57 1.87 -7.00 4.39
N LEU A 58 1.54 -5.72 4.45
CA LEU A 58 2.26 -4.66 3.75
C LEU A 58 3.33 -4.06 4.66
N VAL A 59 4.54 -3.90 4.15
CA VAL A 59 5.66 -3.28 4.86
C VAL A 59 6.36 -2.31 3.92
N TRP A 60 6.54 -1.06 4.36
CA TRP A 60 7.36 -0.11 3.63
C TRP A 60 8.83 -0.39 3.88
N ILE A 61 9.60 -0.60 2.82
CA ILE A 61 11.05 -0.84 2.89
C ILE A 61 11.86 0.35 2.34
N GLY A 62 11.18 1.37 1.84
CA GLY A 62 11.76 2.64 1.40
C GLY A 62 10.67 3.65 1.04
N ALA A 63 11.06 4.87 0.64
CA ALA A 63 10.11 5.95 0.35
C ALA A 63 9.13 5.62 -0.80
N LYS A 64 9.56 4.78 -1.75
CA LYS A 64 8.76 4.33 -2.92
C LYS A 64 8.85 2.82 -3.11
N MET A 65 9.14 2.08 -2.05
CA MET A 65 9.25 0.62 -2.12
C MET A 65 8.42 -0.01 -1.03
N LEU A 66 7.53 -0.90 -1.46
CA LEU A 66 6.58 -1.60 -0.62
C LEU A 66 6.83 -3.09 -0.77
N LYS A 67 7.07 -3.79 0.33
CA LYS A 67 7.14 -5.25 0.38
C LYS A 67 5.78 -5.79 0.81
N LEU A 68 5.24 -6.71 0.00
CA LEU A 68 4.07 -7.51 0.32
C LEU A 68 4.56 -8.88 0.78
N LEU A 69 4.24 -9.22 2.02
CA LEU A 69 4.56 -10.49 2.66
C LEU A 69 3.29 -11.33 2.77
N LEU A 70 3.31 -12.55 2.26
CA LEU A 70 2.24 -13.52 2.45
C LEU A 70 2.54 -14.44 3.64
N SER A 71 1.49 -15.02 4.21
CA SER A 71 1.60 -16.02 5.28
C SER A 71 2.25 -17.33 4.85
N ASN A 72 2.29 -17.62 3.55
CA ASN A 72 3.00 -18.78 3.00
C ASN A 72 4.53 -18.55 2.89
N GLY A 73 5.03 -17.38 3.32
CA GLY A 73 6.44 -17.00 3.23
C GLY A 73 6.84 -16.35 1.90
N SER A 74 5.94 -16.29 0.91
CA SER A 74 6.19 -15.57 -0.35
C SER A 74 6.27 -14.07 -0.10
N GLU A 75 7.25 -13.43 -0.73
CA GLU A 75 7.43 -11.99 -0.68
C GLU A 75 7.51 -11.39 -2.08
N SER A 76 6.89 -10.22 -2.25
CA SER A 76 7.01 -9.47 -3.49
C SER A 76 7.29 -8.00 -3.21
N ILE A 77 8.23 -7.43 -3.96
CA ILE A 77 8.60 -6.03 -3.87
C ILE A 77 7.87 -5.27 -4.96
N ILE A 78 7.14 -4.25 -4.53
CA ILE A 78 6.36 -3.38 -5.37
C ILE A 78 7.03 -2.00 -5.35
N GLN A 79 7.51 -1.58 -6.52
CA GLN A 79 8.04 -0.24 -6.71
C GLN A 79 6.89 0.72 -7.04
N ILE A 80 6.82 1.81 -6.27
CA ILE A 80 5.84 2.87 -6.42
C ILE A 80 6.28 3.85 -7.51
#